data_AF-A0A8D5ZH72-F1
#
_entry.id   AF-A0A8D5ZH72-F1
#
_cell.length_a   1.000
_cell.length_b   1.000
_cell.length_c   1.000
_cell.angle_alpha   90.00
_cell.angle_beta   90.00
_cell.angle_gamma   90.00
#
_symmetry.space_group_name_H-M   'P 1'
#
loop_
_entity.id
_entity.type
_entity.pdbx_description
1 polymer ?
#
loop_
_entity_poly.entity_id
_entity_poly.type
_entity_poly.pdbx_seq_one_letter_code
_entity_poly.pdbx_strand_id
1 'polypeptide(L)'
;MKNLVLLLLIGLSIGATGVMVAGMHGYGPLAYISYNVINTSNDNSTEIIPAYLNLGNITPGQTGTVSSNATVIISSNGTYEIKLLHVEKLSKVFSSFNVTITIGNTTVTFNLYHHDQDLNLTSGKYLVLIVIHYTVSTHPHGDLSVNNEPLLILHPHGDHKGHTHSHSDDSSAEST
;
A
#
# COMPACT_ATOMS: atom_id res chain seq x y z
N MET A 1 -0.92 36.44 -74.07
CA MET A 1 -1.65 35.15 -74.05
C MET A 1 -2.78 35.29 -73.03
N LYS A 2 -4.02 35.00 -73.43
CA LYS A 2 -5.24 35.08 -72.62
C LYS A 2 -5.73 33.67 -72.33
N ASN A 3 -6.28 33.46 -71.12
CA ASN A 3 -7.21 32.42 -70.63
C ASN A 3 -6.72 31.85 -69.29
N LEU A 4 -7.51 31.50 -68.27
CA LEU A 4 -8.90 31.74 -67.81
C LEU A 4 -9.03 30.92 -66.49
N VAL A 5 -10.12 31.11 -65.72
CA VAL A 5 -10.61 30.27 -64.58
C VAL A 5 -10.05 30.71 -63.21
N LEU A 6 -10.73 31.40 -62.27
CA LEU A 6 -12.10 31.42 -61.70
C LEU A 6 -12.39 30.30 -60.65
N LEU A 7 -13.00 30.72 -59.51
CA LEU A 7 -13.75 29.96 -58.47
C LEU A 7 -12.89 29.28 -57.37
N LEU A 8 -13.22 29.22 -56.07
CA LEU A 8 -14.41 29.49 -55.23
C LEU A 8 -13.93 29.41 -53.74
N LEU A 9 -14.09 30.44 -52.90
CA LEU A 9 -15.09 30.58 -51.80
C LEU A 9 -14.89 29.68 -50.53
N ILE A 10 -14.61 30.37 -49.41
CA ILE A 10 -15.14 30.25 -48.03
C ILE A 10 -14.93 28.94 -47.23
N GLY A 11 -14.29 29.11 -46.06
CA GLY A 11 -14.48 28.29 -44.85
C GLY A 11 -14.03 29.05 -43.58
N LEU A 12 -15.00 29.53 -42.79
CA LEU A 12 -14.89 30.23 -41.49
C LEU A 12 -14.09 29.40 -40.45
N SER A 13 -13.35 29.97 -39.49
CA SER A 13 -13.86 30.78 -38.37
C SER A 13 -12.73 31.36 -37.52
N ILE A 14 -12.99 32.54 -36.97
CA ILE A 14 -12.16 33.29 -36.02
C ILE A 14 -12.41 32.73 -34.62
N GLY A 15 -11.34 32.55 -33.83
CA GLY A 15 -11.42 32.19 -32.42
C GLY A 15 -10.06 32.20 -31.75
N ALA A 16 -9.49 33.40 -31.56
CA ALA A 16 -8.30 33.61 -30.75
C ALA A 16 -8.64 33.49 -29.26
N THR A 17 -7.91 32.66 -28.51
CA THR A 17 -7.46 32.87 -27.11
C THR A 17 -6.40 31.79 -26.85
N GLY A 18 -5.17 32.03 -26.44
CA GLY A 18 -4.42 33.23 -26.12
C GLY A 18 -3.11 32.72 -25.52
N VAL A 19 -2.05 32.56 -26.32
CA VAL A 19 -0.70 32.41 -25.76
C VAL A 19 -0.13 33.81 -25.68
N MET A 20 -0.30 34.43 -24.53
CA MET A 20 0.39 35.66 -24.20
C MET A 20 1.05 35.46 -22.84
N VAL A 21 2.31 35.05 -22.84
CA VAL A 21 3.23 35.50 -21.80
C VAL A 21 4.27 36.34 -22.50
N ALA A 22 4.10 37.65 -22.32
CA ALA A 22 5.01 38.66 -22.80
C ALA A 22 6.41 38.43 -22.21
N GLY A 23 7.44 38.59 -23.04
CA GLY A 23 8.81 38.67 -22.57
C GLY A 23 8.96 39.86 -21.63
N MET A 24 9.25 39.59 -20.36
CA MET A 24 9.85 40.60 -19.48
C MET A 24 11.36 40.50 -19.61
N HIS A 25 11.95 41.57 -20.13
CA HIS A 25 13.38 41.79 -20.09
C HIS A 25 13.82 42.07 -18.65
N GLY A 26 14.81 41.31 -18.21
CA GLY A 26 15.64 41.62 -17.05
C GLY A 26 15.09 41.08 -15.75
N TYR A 27 15.83 40.13 -15.17
CA TYR A 27 15.59 39.47 -13.88
C TYR A 27 14.61 38.30 -13.94
N GLY A 28 15.19 37.13 -14.23
CA GLY A 28 14.63 35.82 -13.89
C GLY A 28 15.58 35.11 -12.92
N PRO A 29 15.10 34.11 -12.17
CA PRO A 29 15.95 33.34 -11.28
C PRO A 29 17.11 32.73 -12.07
N LEU A 30 18.35 32.95 -11.59
CA LEU A 30 19.57 32.41 -12.20
C LEU A 30 19.67 30.88 -12.05
N ALA A 31 18.96 30.31 -11.06
CA ALA A 31 18.84 28.89 -10.86
C ALA A 31 17.56 28.57 -10.07
N TYR A 32 17.01 27.38 -10.33
CA TYR A 32 16.02 26.75 -9.48
C TYR A 32 16.71 25.58 -8.78
N ILE A 33 16.56 25.51 -7.46
CA ILE A 33 17.01 24.37 -6.66
C ILE A 33 15.78 23.58 -6.22
N SER A 34 15.85 22.26 -6.34
CA SER A 34 14.95 21.33 -5.66
C SER A 34 15.81 20.44 -4.79
N TYR A 35 15.46 20.37 -3.52
CA TYR A 35 16.09 19.48 -2.55
C TYR A 35 14.98 18.73 -1.82
N ASN A 36 15.27 17.49 -1.44
CA ASN A 36 14.47 16.76 -0.48
C ASN A 36 15.32 16.63 0.79
N VAL A 37 14.87 17.20 1.90
CA VAL A 37 15.53 17.02 3.19
C VAL A 37 14.98 15.74 3.79
N ILE A 38 15.81 14.70 3.86
CA ILE A 38 15.49 13.54 4.69
C ILE A 38 15.55 14.02 6.13
N ASN A 39 14.39 14.19 6.74
CA ASN A 39 14.27 14.56 8.14
C ASN A 39 14.65 13.35 9.00
N THR A 40 15.78 13.39 9.70
CA THR A 40 16.20 12.34 10.66
C THR A 40 15.49 12.49 12.01
N SER A 41 14.32 13.13 12.05
CA SER A 41 13.52 13.25 13.26
C SER A 41 12.82 11.94 13.56
N ASN A 42 13.47 10.99 14.25
CA ASN A 42 12.86 9.87 14.98
C ASN A 42 11.67 9.13 14.34
N ASP A 43 11.50 9.21 13.02
CA ASP A 43 10.50 8.45 12.30
C ASP A 43 11.11 7.05 12.18
N ASN A 44 10.59 6.14 13.01
CA ASN A 44 10.73 4.69 12.88
C ASN A 44 10.10 4.19 11.57
N SER A 45 10.34 4.88 10.46
CA SER A 45 9.82 4.55 9.14
C SER A 45 10.41 3.20 8.75
N THR A 46 9.54 2.21 8.67
CA THR A 46 9.86 0.88 8.16
C THR A 46 9.56 0.90 6.68
N GLU A 47 10.55 0.60 5.85
CA GLU A 47 10.35 0.52 4.40
C GLU A 47 10.09 -0.93 4.02
N ILE A 48 9.05 -1.17 3.22
CA ILE A 48 8.68 -2.51 2.75
C ILE A 48 8.59 -2.49 1.23
N ILE A 49 9.40 -3.32 0.58
CA ILE A 49 9.26 -3.68 -0.83
C ILE A 49 8.42 -4.97 -0.86
N PRO A 50 7.14 -4.90 -1.27
CA PRO A 50 6.20 -6.01 -1.12
C PRO A 50 6.53 -7.17 -2.07
N ALA A 51 6.15 -8.36 -1.65
CA ALA A 51 6.11 -9.54 -2.50
C ALA A 51 4.75 -9.62 -3.21
N TYR A 52 4.77 -9.97 -4.49
CA TYR A 52 3.56 -10.31 -5.24
C TYR A 52 3.43 -11.83 -5.32
N LEU A 53 2.29 -12.33 -4.83
CA LEU A 53 1.96 -13.75 -4.84
C LEU A 53 0.80 -13.97 -5.81
N ASN A 54 1.04 -14.78 -6.83
CA ASN A 54 0.03 -15.13 -7.82
C ASN A 54 -0.28 -16.63 -7.71
N LEU A 55 -1.50 -16.97 -7.32
CA LEU A 55 -1.97 -18.36 -7.22
C LEU A 55 -2.39 -18.92 -8.59
N GLY A 56 -2.53 -18.07 -9.61
CA GLY A 56 -3.04 -18.43 -10.93
C GLY A 56 -4.54 -18.73 -10.90
N ASN A 57 -5.00 -19.44 -11.93
CA ASN A 57 -6.36 -19.96 -11.96
C ASN A 57 -6.42 -21.22 -11.10
N ILE A 58 -7.26 -21.21 -10.07
CA ILE A 58 -7.44 -22.31 -9.12
C ILE A 58 -8.86 -22.86 -9.19
N THR A 59 -9.03 -24.16 -8.99
CA THR A 59 -10.34 -24.84 -9.04
C THR A 59 -10.76 -25.38 -7.66
N PRO A 60 -12.06 -25.65 -7.43
CA PRO A 60 -12.53 -26.23 -6.18
C PRO A 60 -11.80 -27.53 -5.82
N GLY A 61 -11.39 -27.67 -4.55
CA GLY A 61 -10.62 -28.82 -4.07
C GLY A 61 -9.13 -28.82 -4.46
N GLN A 62 -8.65 -27.87 -5.26
CA GLN A 62 -7.25 -27.79 -5.65
C GLN A 62 -6.36 -27.46 -4.44
N THR A 63 -5.26 -28.17 -4.31
CA THR A 63 -4.18 -27.85 -3.37
C THR A 63 -3.04 -27.18 -4.11
N GLY A 64 -2.35 -26.24 -3.46
CA GLY A 64 -1.21 -25.57 -4.08
C GLY A 64 -0.21 -25.01 -3.08
N THR A 65 0.95 -24.65 -3.62
CA THR A 65 2.01 -23.96 -2.87
C THR A 65 2.59 -22.86 -3.74
N VAL A 66 2.75 -21.67 -3.18
CA VAL A 66 3.38 -20.52 -3.84
C VAL A 66 4.32 -19.84 -2.87
N SER A 67 5.43 -19.33 -3.36
CA SER A 67 6.41 -18.61 -2.55
C SER A 67 6.88 -17.34 -3.25
N SER A 68 7.20 -16.31 -2.47
CA SER A 68 7.77 -15.06 -2.96
C SER A 68 8.59 -14.38 -1.88
N ASN A 69 9.48 -13.48 -2.29
CA ASN A 69 10.36 -12.76 -1.38
C ASN A 69 9.95 -11.29 -1.30
N ALA A 70 9.81 -10.78 -0.07
CA ALA A 70 9.72 -9.36 0.21
C ALA A 70 11.05 -8.86 0.77
N THR A 71 11.28 -7.55 0.70
CA THR A 71 12.39 -6.91 1.43
C THR A 71 11.81 -5.95 2.45
N VAL A 72 12.26 -6.07 3.70
CA VAL A 72 11.84 -5.20 4.80
C VAL A 72 13.06 -4.51 5.36
N ILE A 73 13.01 -3.19 5.54
CA ILE A 73 14.04 -2.39 6.19
C ILE A 73 13.46 -1.88 7.51
N ILE A 74 13.95 -2.45 8.60
CA ILE A 74 13.60 -2.07 9.97
C ILE A 74 14.54 -0.96 10.39
N SER A 75 14.00 0.21 10.73
CA SER A 75 14.80 1.38 11.12
C SER A 75 15.23 1.33 12.59
N SER A 76 14.42 0.74 13.48
CA SER A 76 14.71 0.68 14.91
C SER A 76 14.43 -0.70 15.51
N ASN A 77 15.17 -1.04 16.56
CA ASN A 77 14.92 -2.27 17.31
C ASN A 77 13.57 -2.16 18.03
N GLY A 78 12.75 -3.20 17.98
CA GLY A 78 11.46 -3.20 18.68
C GLY A 78 10.63 -4.44 18.43
N THR A 79 9.45 -4.45 19.05
CA THR A 79 8.41 -5.45 18.79
C THR A 79 7.58 -4.97 17.60
N TYR A 80 7.40 -5.85 16.63
CA TYR A 80 6.57 -5.62 15.45
C TYR A 80 5.50 -6.70 15.39
N GLU A 81 4.29 -6.31 14.99
CA GLU A 81 3.17 -7.21 14.80
C GLU A 81 3.02 -7.51 13.31
N ILE A 82 2.93 -8.81 12.96
CA ILE A 82 2.59 -9.27 11.61
C ILE A 82 1.16 -9.78 11.64
N LYS A 83 0.34 -9.37 10.66
CA LYS A 83 -1.05 -9.87 10.51
C LYS A 83 -1.32 -10.40 9.12
N LEU A 84 -2.00 -11.55 9.06
CA LEU A 84 -2.71 -12.08 7.92
C LEU A 84 -4.08 -11.37 7.80
N LEU A 85 -4.26 -10.64 6.71
CA LEU A 85 -5.47 -9.87 6.44
C LEU A 85 -6.56 -10.74 5.80
N HIS A 86 -7.78 -10.22 5.81
CA HIS A 86 -8.93 -10.77 5.07
C HIS A 86 -9.29 -12.23 5.41
N VAL A 87 -8.99 -12.70 6.62
CA VAL A 87 -9.25 -14.08 7.08
C VAL A 87 -10.70 -14.53 6.82
N GLU A 88 -11.68 -13.65 7.04
CA GLU A 88 -13.09 -13.94 6.76
C GLU A 88 -13.42 -14.15 5.28
N LYS A 89 -12.71 -13.47 4.37
CA LYS A 89 -12.85 -13.71 2.93
C LYS A 89 -12.14 -14.99 2.54
N LEU A 90 -10.92 -15.18 3.03
CA LEU A 90 -10.09 -16.35 2.76
C LEU A 90 -10.80 -17.63 3.21
N SER A 91 -11.49 -17.65 4.35
CA SER A 91 -12.20 -18.82 4.86
C SER A 91 -13.43 -19.23 4.05
N LYS A 92 -13.98 -18.33 3.22
CA LYS A 92 -15.08 -18.65 2.29
C LYS A 92 -14.61 -19.34 1.01
N VAL A 93 -13.35 -19.10 0.63
CA VAL A 93 -12.74 -19.63 -0.60
C VAL A 93 -11.88 -20.86 -0.31
N PHE A 94 -11.14 -20.86 0.80
CA PHE A 94 -10.17 -21.90 1.16
C PHE A 94 -10.64 -22.70 2.38
N SER A 95 -10.52 -24.03 2.30
CA SER A 95 -10.69 -24.91 3.47
C SER A 95 -9.42 -24.95 4.33
N SER A 96 -8.26 -24.64 3.75
CA SER A 96 -7.00 -24.45 4.45
C SER A 96 -6.19 -23.37 3.76
N PHE A 97 -5.63 -22.45 4.53
CA PHE A 97 -4.76 -21.39 4.04
C PHE A 97 -3.69 -21.11 5.09
N ASN A 98 -2.49 -21.64 4.89
CA ASN A 98 -1.37 -21.50 5.81
C ASN A 98 -0.30 -20.63 5.17
N VAL A 99 0.13 -19.59 5.86
CA VAL A 99 1.17 -18.66 5.42
C VAL A 99 2.36 -18.78 6.35
N THR A 100 3.47 -19.29 5.86
CA THR A 100 4.74 -19.34 6.59
C THR A 100 5.60 -18.17 6.15
N ILE A 101 6.11 -17.41 7.12
CA ILE A 101 7.03 -16.29 6.87
C ILE A 101 8.33 -16.57 7.58
N THR A 102 9.45 -16.38 6.88
CA THR A 102 10.79 -16.39 7.47
C THR A 102 11.41 -15.01 7.32
N ILE A 103 11.71 -14.37 8.44
CA ILE A 103 12.33 -13.03 8.52
C ILE A 103 13.55 -13.11 9.45
N GLY A 104 14.74 -12.88 8.89
CA GLY A 104 15.98 -13.13 9.61
C GLY A 104 16.12 -14.61 9.97
N ASN A 105 16.27 -14.91 11.27
CA ASN A 105 16.36 -16.29 11.78
C ASN A 105 15.04 -16.79 12.39
N THR A 106 13.95 -16.04 12.23
CA THR A 106 12.66 -16.36 12.84
C THR A 106 11.67 -16.79 11.77
N THR A 107 11.01 -17.93 12.02
CA THR A 107 9.92 -18.43 11.18
C THR A 107 8.61 -18.39 11.97
N VAL A 108 7.58 -17.83 11.36
CA VAL A 108 6.23 -17.71 11.93
C VAL A 108 5.21 -18.29 10.96
N THR A 109 4.10 -18.82 11.46
CA THR A 109 3.05 -19.44 10.64
C THR A 109 1.69 -18.87 11.02
N PHE A 110 0.99 -18.37 10.01
CA PHE A 110 -0.38 -17.87 10.12
C PHE A 110 -1.34 -18.83 9.43
N ASN A 111 -2.57 -18.87 9.90
CA ASN A 111 -3.67 -19.60 9.29
C ASN A 111 -5.00 -18.89 9.55
N LEU A 112 -6.10 -19.50 9.10
CA LEU A 112 -7.44 -18.93 9.23
C LEU A 112 -7.93 -18.76 10.69
N TYR A 113 -7.21 -19.31 11.68
CA TYR A 113 -7.56 -19.23 13.10
C TYR A 113 -6.50 -18.46 13.92
N HIS A 114 -5.25 -18.44 13.47
CA HIS A 114 -4.13 -17.75 14.11
C HIS A 114 -3.51 -16.82 13.07
N HIS A 115 -3.87 -15.54 13.12
CA HIS A 115 -3.66 -14.62 12.01
C HIS A 115 -2.80 -13.41 12.39
N ASP A 116 -2.25 -13.39 13.59
CA ASP A 116 -1.42 -12.32 14.12
C ASP A 116 -0.30 -12.89 15.00
N GLN A 117 0.86 -12.25 14.98
CA GLN A 117 1.99 -12.63 15.83
C GLN A 117 2.96 -11.46 16.01
N ASP A 118 3.39 -11.25 17.25
CA ASP A 118 4.46 -10.32 17.60
C ASP A 118 5.85 -10.94 17.40
N LEU A 119 6.79 -10.11 16.94
CA LEU A 119 8.16 -10.51 16.66
C LEU A 119 9.12 -9.37 17.01
N ASN A 120 10.19 -9.71 17.73
CA ASN A 120 11.24 -8.75 18.04
C ASN A 120 12.23 -8.66 16.89
N LEU A 121 12.29 -7.51 16.23
CA LEU A 121 13.20 -7.22 15.13
C LEU A 121 14.26 -6.22 15.58
N THR A 122 15.45 -6.39 15.04
CA THR A 122 16.52 -5.40 15.15
C THR A 122 16.55 -4.54 13.90
N SER A 123 17.10 -3.34 14.01
CA SER A 123 17.38 -2.48 12.87
C SER A 123 18.23 -3.23 11.84
N GLY A 124 17.82 -3.18 10.57
CA GLY A 124 18.47 -3.90 9.50
C GLY A 124 17.59 -4.17 8.29
N LYS A 125 18.22 -4.69 7.24
CA LYS A 125 17.55 -5.12 6.01
C LYS A 125 17.34 -6.63 6.05
N TYR A 126 16.08 -7.04 5.90
CA TYR A 126 15.66 -8.43 5.89
C TYR A 126 15.16 -8.84 4.51
N LEU A 127 15.63 -9.98 4.03
CA LEU A 127 14.95 -10.73 2.99
C LEU A 127 13.91 -11.62 3.67
N VAL A 128 12.65 -11.42 3.33
CA VAL A 128 11.52 -12.12 3.94
C VAL A 128 10.98 -13.14 2.95
N LEU A 129 11.12 -14.43 3.26
CA LEU A 129 10.55 -15.51 2.47
C LEU A 129 9.11 -15.76 2.94
N ILE A 130 8.16 -15.68 2.02
CA ILE A 130 6.75 -15.96 2.27
C ILE A 130 6.38 -17.20 1.48
N VAL A 131 5.80 -18.20 2.14
CA VAL A 131 5.30 -19.44 1.53
C VAL A 131 3.85 -19.63 1.92
N ILE A 132 2.97 -19.81 0.94
CA ILE A 132 1.56 -20.13 1.15
C ILE A 132 1.34 -21.58 0.75
N HIS A 133 0.76 -22.36 1.66
CA HIS A 133 0.18 -23.66 1.37
C HIS A 133 -1.34 -23.58 1.52
N TYR A 134 -2.08 -23.90 0.46
CA TYR A 134 -3.53 -23.75 0.45
C TYR A 134 -4.27 -24.99 -0.07
N THR A 135 -5.54 -25.08 0.31
CA THR A 135 -6.54 -25.99 -0.27
C THR A 135 -7.80 -25.19 -0.53
N VAL A 136 -8.24 -25.14 -1.78
CA VAL A 136 -9.50 -24.51 -2.16
C VAL A 136 -10.66 -25.34 -1.63
N SER A 137 -11.67 -24.69 -1.07
CA SER A 137 -12.91 -25.35 -0.66
C SER A 137 -13.52 -26.12 -1.84
N THR A 138 -14.23 -27.20 -1.58
CA THR A 138 -15.00 -27.92 -2.62
C THR A 138 -16.21 -27.11 -3.10
N HIS A 139 -16.68 -26.16 -2.28
CA HIS A 139 -17.77 -25.24 -2.59
C HIS A 139 -17.35 -23.81 -2.21
N PRO A 140 -16.37 -23.22 -2.91
CA PRO A 140 -15.90 -21.88 -2.60
C PRO A 140 -17.02 -20.86 -2.88
N HIS A 141 -17.10 -19.85 -2.04
CA HIS A 141 -18.07 -18.76 -2.18
C HIS A 141 -17.43 -17.44 -1.73
N GLY A 142 -18.17 -16.33 -1.88
CA GLY A 142 -17.63 -14.99 -1.64
C GLY A 142 -16.82 -14.48 -2.84
N ASP A 143 -15.67 -13.88 -2.58
CA ASP A 143 -14.83 -13.23 -3.59
C ASP A 143 -14.03 -14.29 -4.37
N LEU A 144 -14.57 -14.74 -5.50
CA LEU A 144 -13.92 -15.74 -6.37
C LEU A 144 -12.86 -15.16 -7.32
N SER A 145 -12.69 -13.84 -7.31
CA SER A 145 -11.70 -13.12 -8.10
C SER A 145 -11.14 -11.97 -7.27
N VAL A 146 -9.84 -12.01 -7.00
CA VAL A 146 -9.12 -11.02 -6.19
C VAL A 146 -7.89 -10.57 -6.98
N ASN A 147 -7.60 -9.27 -6.97
CA ASN A 147 -6.47 -8.70 -7.70
C ASN A 147 -5.75 -7.68 -6.82
N ASN A 148 -4.45 -7.89 -6.59
CA ASN A 148 -3.57 -7.00 -5.84
C ASN A 148 -4.10 -6.57 -4.46
N GLU A 149 -4.82 -7.45 -3.77
CA GLU A 149 -5.30 -7.21 -2.41
C GLU A 149 -4.16 -7.47 -1.41
N PRO A 150 -3.92 -6.57 -0.43
CA PRO A 150 -2.91 -6.78 0.61
C PRO A 150 -3.20 -8.05 1.44
N LEU A 151 -2.25 -8.98 1.48
CA LEU A 151 -2.40 -10.22 2.25
C LEU A 151 -1.81 -10.14 3.65
N LEU A 152 -0.69 -9.42 3.80
CA LEU A 152 0.10 -9.35 5.02
C LEU A 152 0.43 -7.89 5.33
N ILE A 153 0.41 -7.53 6.61
CA ILE A 153 0.89 -6.25 7.12
C ILE A 153 1.90 -6.48 8.23
N LEU A 154 2.91 -5.61 8.31
CA LEU A 154 3.89 -5.52 9.38
C LEU A 154 3.83 -4.09 9.93
N HIS A 155 3.67 -3.92 11.23
CA HIS A 155 3.71 -2.60 11.85
C HIS A 155 4.34 -2.66 13.26
N PRO A 156 4.94 -1.56 13.74
CA PRO A 156 5.42 -1.48 15.12
C PRO A 156 4.29 -1.75 16.12
N HIS A 157 4.60 -2.49 17.18
CA HIS A 157 3.69 -2.71 18.30
C HIS A 157 3.75 -1.48 19.24
N GLY A 158 2.72 -0.62 19.22
CA GLY A 158 2.57 0.46 20.21
C GLY A 158 2.39 1.91 19.72
N ASP A 159 2.19 2.17 18.42
CA ASP A 159 1.98 3.55 17.92
C ASP A 159 0.55 4.11 18.13
N HIS A 160 -0.27 3.47 18.98
CA HIS A 160 -1.50 4.09 19.51
C HIS A 160 -1.17 5.00 20.70
N LYS A 161 -0.49 6.12 20.44
CA LYS A 161 -0.47 7.29 21.34
C LYS A 161 -1.47 8.34 20.84
N GLY A 162 -2.68 8.34 21.40
CA GLY A 162 -3.69 9.42 21.26
C GLY A 162 -5.11 8.85 21.18
N HIS A 163 -6.11 9.24 21.97
CA HIS A 163 -6.32 10.38 22.85
C HIS A 163 -7.21 9.96 24.03
N THR A 164 -6.73 10.08 25.27
CA THR A 164 -7.64 10.11 26.42
C THR A 164 -8.25 11.51 26.48
N HIS A 165 -9.51 11.64 26.05
CA HIS A 165 -10.33 12.80 26.37
C HIS A 165 -10.51 12.85 27.89
N SER A 166 -9.86 13.79 28.57
CA SER A 166 -10.26 14.15 29.93
C SER A 166 -11.55 14.96 29.84
N HIS A 167 -12.68 14.34 30.18
CA HIS A 167 -13.84 15.11 30.62
C HIS A 167 -13.54 15.63 32.03
N SER A 168 -13.26 16.93 32.11
CA SER A 168 -13.35 17.68 33.36
C SER A 168 -14.82 18.06 33.52
N ASP A 169 -15.55 17.30 34.33
CA ASP A 169 -16.85 17.74 34.83
C ASP A 169 -16.59 18.79 35.93
N ASP A 170 -16.72 20.06 35.55
CA ASP A 170 -16.94 21.17 36.48
C ASP A 170 -18.45 21.29 36.70
N SER A 171 -18.94 20.69 37.79
CA SER A 171 -20.30 20.90 38.28
C SER A 171 -20.27 21.79 39.51
N SER A 172 -20.25 23.10 39.27
CA SER A 172 -20.54 24.11 40.28
C SER A 172 -21.78 24.91 39.85
N ALA A 173 -22.95 24.52 40.36
CA ALA A 173 -24.16 25.35 40.29
C ALA A 173 -25.05 25.08 41.53
N GLU A 174 -24.73 25.82 42.59
CA GLU A 174 -25.62 26.58 43.47
C GLU A 174 -27.14 26.30 43.43
N SER A 175 -27.70 25.86 44.56
CA SER A 175 -29.03 26.26 45.07
C SER A 175 -29.28 25.69 46.48
N THR A 176 -29.18 26.54 47.50
CA THR A 176 -30.13 26.65 48.63
C THR A 176 -29.87 27.96 49.37
#